data_AF-A0A2N9NJP5-F1
#
_entry.id   AF-A0A2N9NJP5-F1
#
_cell.length_a   1.000
_cell.length_b   1.000
_cell.length_c   1.000
_cell.angle_alpha   90.00
_cell.angle_beta   90.00
_cell.angle_gamma   90.00
#
_symmetry.space_group_name_H-M   'P 1'
#
loop_
_entity.id
_entity.type
_entity.pdbx_description
1 polymer ?
#
loop_
_entity_poly.entity_id
_entity_poly.type
_entity_poly.pdbx_seq_one_letter_code
_entity_poly.pdbx_strand_id
1 'polypeptide(L)' 'MTAEEVKSLSIERKIQIMEAIWEDFRDRFDRLELSQQQKDLLDSRRARVREGGAQLLDWEAVKGAIGRP' A
#
# COMPACT_ATOMS: atom_id res chain seq x y z
N MET A 1 -12.93 4.99 -15.41
CA MET A 1 -11.64 5.62 -15.69
C MET A 1 -10.75 4.58 -16.35
N THR A 2 -10.20 4.87 -17.52
CA THR A 2 -9.31 3.95 -18.25
C THR A 2 -7.87 4.09 -17.76
N ALA A 3 -7.04 3.08 -18.02
CA ALA A 3 -5.61 3.16 -17.68
C ALA A 3 -4.91 4.33 -18.40
N GLU A 4 -5.38 4.69 -19.59
CA GLU A 4 -4.83 5.79 -20.39
C GLU A 4 -5.22 7.16 -19.82
N GLU A 5 -6.46 7.28 -19.32
CA GLU A 5 -6.89 8.45 -18.55
C GLU A 5 -6.07 8.61 -17.26
N VAL A 6 -5.73 7.52 -16.57
CA VAL A 6 -4.88 7.59 -15.36
C VAL A 6 -3.50 8.13 -15.69
N LYS A 7 -2.90 7.71 -16.82
CA LYS A 7 -1.55 8.13 -17.21
C LYS A 7 -1.44 9.63 -17.50
N SER A 8 -2.48 10.26 -18.02
CA SER A 8 -2.49 11.69 -18.33
C SER A 8 -2.66 12.60 -17.10
N LEU A 9 -3.02 12.04 -15.94
CA LEU A 9 -3.18 12.80 -14.70
C LEU A 9 -1.84 13.32 -14.15
N SER A 10 -1.91 14.44 -13.42
CA SER A 10 -0.80 14.93 -12.61
C SER A 10 -0.39 13.89 -11.55
N ILE A 11 0.84 13.99 -11.06
CA ILE A 11 1.37 13.08 -10.04
C ILE A 11 0.52 13.16 -8.76
N GLU A 12 0.15 14.37 -8.34
CA GLU A 12 -0.69 14.61 -7.17
C GLU A 12 -2.03 13.90 -7.31
N ARG A 13 -2.65 13.98 -8.49
CA ARG A 13 -3.95 13.36 -8.72
C ARG A 13 -3.84 11.83 -8.77
N LYS A 14 -2.76 11.29 -9.32
CA LYS A 14 -2.47 9.86 -9.28
C LYS A 14 -2.30 9.37 -7.84
N ILE A 15 -1.58 10.12 -7.00
CA ILE A 15 -1.39 9.80 -5.59
C ILE A 15 -2.74 9.78 -4.87
N GLN A 16 -3.59 10.79 -5.05
CA GLN A 16 -4.93 10.84 -4.44
C GLN A 16 -5.81 9.64 -4.84
N ILE A 17 -5.78 9.27 -6.12
CA ILE A 17 -6.52 8.09 -6.60
C ILE A 17 -5.96 6.81 -5.98
N MET A 18 -4.64 6.69 -5.90
CA MET A 18 -3.98 5.55 -5.27
C MET A 18 -4.34 5.44 -3.79
N GLU A 19 -4.36 6.55 -3.04
CA GLU A 19 -4.79 6.62 -1.64
C GLU A 19 -6.24 6.13 -1.49
N ALA A 20 -7.17 6.64 -2.30
CA ALA A 20 -8.57 6.23 -2.27
C ALA A 20 -8.78 4.74 -2.60
N ILE A 21 -8.04 4.20 -3.58
CA ILE A 21 -8.06 2.77 -3.90
C ILE A 21 -7.53 1.94 -2.71
N TRP A 22 -6.46 2.40 -2.08
CA TRP A 22 -5.85 1.70 -0.95
C TRP A 22 -6.76 1.67 0.28
N GLU A 23 -7.48 2.77 0.54
CA GLU A 23 -8.50 2.84 1.59
C GLU A 23 -9.66 1.87 1.30
N ASP A 24 -10.18 1.85 0.06
CA ASP A 24 -11.25 0.91 -0.31
C ASP A 24 -10.83 -0.56 -0.17
N PHE A 25 -9.58 -0.89 -0.53
CA PHE A 25 -9.03 -2.23 -0.33
C PHE A 25 -8.83 -2.58 1.15
N ARG A 26 -8.41 -1.61 1.96
CA ARG A 26 -8.27 -1.80 3.41
C ARG A 26 -9.61 -2.13 4.06
N ASP A 27 -10.69 -1.46 3.65
CA ASP A 27 -12.02 -1.66 4.25
C ASP A 27 -12.67 -2.99 3.83
N ARG A 28 -12.14 -3.64 2.80
CA ARG A 28 -12.66 -4.90 2.24
C ARG A 28 -11.63 -6.04 2.30
N PHE A 29 -10.63 -5.92 3.19
CA PHE A 29 -9.53 -6.88 3.28
C PHE A 29 -10.02 -8.30 3.61
N ASP A 30 -11.16 -8.41 4.28
CA ASP A 30 -11.84 -9.65 4.66
C ASP A 30 -12.46 -10.40 3.46
N ARG A 31 -12.68 -9.71 2.33
CA ARG A 31 -13.23 -10.29 1.10
C ARG A 31 -12.16 -10.88 0.18
N LEU A 32 -10.89 -10.66 0.49
CA LEU A 32 -9.77 -11.19 -0.29
C LEU A 32 -9.42 -12.59 0.21
N GLU A 33 -9.72 -13.59 -0.62
CA GLU A 33 -9.26 -14.97 -0.40
C GLU A 33 -7.74 -15.04 -0.59
N LEU A 34 -7.01 -15.02 0.53
CA LEU A 34 -5.57 -15.21 0.56
C LEU A 34 -5.23 -16.69 0.75
N SER A 35 -4.28 -17.20 -0.03
CA SER A 35 -3.71 -18.53 0.20
C SER A 35 -3.00 -18.58 1.56
N GLN A 36 -2.88 -19.78 2.14
CA GLN A 36 -2.20 -19.94 3.43
C GLN A 36 -0.74 -19.42 3.38
N GLN A 37 -0.03 -19.68 2.28
CA GLN A 37 1.32 -19.18 2.06
C GLN A 37 1.41 -17.65 2.10
N GLN A 38 0.40 -16.96 1.56
CA GLN A 38 0.35 -15.49 1.60
C GLN A 38 0.11 -14.99 3.03
N LYS A 39 -0.75 -15.66 3.80
CA LYS A 39 -0.99 -15.34 5.22
C LYS A 39 0.28 -15.52 6.05
N ASP A 40 0.94 -16.67 5.92
CA ASP A 40 2.18 -16.98 6.65
C ASP A 40 3.29 -15.96 6.36
N LEU A 41 3.41 -15.52 5.10
CA LEU A 41 4.36 -14.48 4.71
C LEU A 41 4.04 -13.14 5.40
N LEU A 42 2.77 -12.74 5.45
CA LEU A 42 2.35 -11.50 6.09
C LEU A 42 2.57 -11.57 7.61
N ASP A 43 2.28 -12.70 8.23
CA ASP A 43 2.51 -12.92 9.67
C ASP A 43 3.98 -12.89 10.03
N SER A 44 4.85 -13.50 9.22
CA SER A 44 6.31 -13.42 9.38
C SER A 44 6.81 -11.98 9.31
N ARG A 45 6.31 -11.18 8.36
CA ARG A 45 6.66 -9.76 8.25
C ARG A 45 6.21 -8.96 9.47
N ARG A 46 5.00 -9.22 9.98
CA ARG A 46 4.49 -8.59 11.22
C ARG A 46 5.32 -8.98 12.44
N ALA A 47 5.74 -10.23 12.55
CA ALA A 47 6.61 -10.70 13.62
C ALA A 47 7.95 -9.95 13.62
N ARG A 48 8.61 -9.84 12.44
CA ARG A 48 9.86 -9.09 12.30
C ARG A 48 9.76 -7.63 12.74
N VAL A 49 8.63 -6.97 12.47
CA VAL A 49 8.41 -5.59 12.94
C VAL A 49 8.29 -5.55 14.48
N ARG A 50 7.51 -6.46 15.08
CA ARG A 50 7.36 -6.54 16.54
C ARG A 50 8.67 -6.83 17.25
N GLU A 51 9.53 -7.63 16.63
CA GLU A 51 10.86 -8.00 17.14
C GLU A 51 11.93 -6.92 16.89
N GLY A 52 11.60 -5.82 16.20
CA GLY A 52 12.53 -4.75 15.88
C GLY A 52 13.47 -5.04 14.70
N GLY A 53 13.30 -6.17 14.01
CA GLY A 53 14.07 -6.55 12.82
C GLY A 53 13.57 -5.91 11.52
N ALA A 54 12.55 -5.06 11.59
CA ALA A 54 12.03 -4.20 10.53
C ALA A 54 11.26 -3.02 11.12
N GLN A 55 11.18 -1.90 10.40
CA GLN A 55 10.39 -0.74 10.79
C GLN A 55 9.15 -0.62 9.90
N LEU A 56 7.98 -0.42 10.51
CA LEU A 56 6.78 0.00 9.80
C LEU A 56 6.84 1.51 9.60
N LEU A 57 6.80 1.96 8.33
CA LEU A 57 6.84 3.37 7.99
C LEU A 57 5.41 3.89 7.78
N ASP A 58 5.14 5.07 8.30
CA ASP A 58 3.88 5.79 8.03
C ASP A 58 3.87 6.29 6.59
N TRP A 59 2.76 6.07 5.89
CA TRP A 59 2.57 6.51 4.51
C TRP A 59 2.74 8.03 4.34
N GLU A 60 2.19 8.82 5.27
CA GLU A 60 2.31 10.28 5.26
C GLU A 60 3.77 10.72 5.41
N ALA A 61 4.55 9.96 6.18
CA ALA A 61 5.97 10.25 6.37
C ALA A 61 6.81 9.95 5.11
N VAL A 62 6.42 8.98 4.29
CA VAL A 62 7.22 8.53 3.14
C VAL A 62 6.76 9.09 1.80
N LYS A 63 5.49 9.48 1.64
CA LYS A 63 4.95 9.89 0.34
C LYS A 63 5.66 11.10 -0.27
N GLY A 64 6.17 12.01 0.57
CA GLY A 64 6.96 13.17 0.14
C GLY A 64 8.37 12.84 -0.39
N ALA A 65 8.88 11.64 -0.12
CA ALA A 65 10.17 11.16 -0.61
C ALA A 65 10.06 10.40 -1.93
N ILE A 66 8.85 10.01 -2.34
CA ILE A 66 8.64 9.26 -3.58
C ILE A 66 8.96 10.16 -4.79
N GLY A 67 9.92 9.73 -5.60
CA GLY A 67 10.33 10.45 -6.81
C GLY A 67 11.31 11.61 -6.57
N ARG A 68 11.79 11.81 -5.35
CA ARG A 68 12.97 12.64 -5.08
C ARG A 68 14.22 11.74 -5.05
N PRO A 69 15.35 12.16 -5.64
CA PRO A 69 16.59 11.39 -5.65
C PRO A 69 17.17 11.21 -4.24
#